data_AF-A0A6V7K1E3-F1
#
_entry.id   AF-A0A6V7K1E3-F1
#
_cell.length_a   1.000
_cell.length_b   1.000
_cell.length_c   1.000
_cell.angle_alpha   90.00
_cell.angle_beta   90.00
_cell.angle_gamma   90.00
#
_symmetry.space_group_name_H-M   'P 1'
#
loop_
_entity.id
_entity.type
_entity.pdbx_description
1 polymer ?
#
loop_
_entity_poly.entity_id
_entity_poly.type
_entity_poly.pdbx_seq_one_letter_code
_entity_poly.pdbx_strand_id
1 'polypeptide(L)' 'KEIQNSGGKFYAYSCDISKEDEVDMAFDWIKTNLGLVQVLINNAGICVPGGFNGTGHQ' A
#
# COMPACT_ATOMS: atom_id res chain seq x y z
N LYS A 1 5.32 18.67 -3.55
CA LYS A 1 4.31 19.67 -3.10
C LYS A 1 3.07 19.73 -4.00
N GLU A 2 3.01 18.98 -5.11
CA GLU A 2 1.91 19.05 -6.08
C GLU A 2 0.54 18.75 -5.47
N ILE A 3 0.43 17.72 -4.60
CA ILE A 3 -0.82 17.38 -3.91
C ILE A 3 -1.33 18.54 -3.04
N GLN A 4 -0.44 19.22 -2.31
CA GLN A 4 -0.84 20.37 -1.49
C GLN A 4 -1.19 21.58 -2.35
N ASN A 5 -0.45 21.80 -3.44
CA ASN A 5 -0.69 22.90 -4.37
C ASN A 5 -2.01 22.75 -5.13
N SER A 6 -2.50 21.51 -5.33
CA SER A 6 -3.82 21.23 -5.88
C SER A 6 -4.95 21.21 -4.84
N GLY A 7 -4.66 21.60 -3.58
CA GLY A 7 -5.64 21.66 -2.49
C GLY A 7 -5.88 20.33 -1.77
N GLY A 8 -5.17 19.27 -2.16
CA GLY A 8 -5.21 17.97 -1.49
C GLY A 8 -4.41 17.94 -0.19
N LYS A 9 -4.71 16.97 0.67
CA LYS A 9 -3.94 16.65 1.87
C LYS A 9 -3.22 15.31 1.68
N PHE A 10 -1.98 15.23 2.13
CA PHE A 10 -1.17 14.02 2.07
C PHE A 10 -0.75 13.60 3.47
N TYR A 11 -0.97 12.33 3.79
CA TYR A 11 -0.64 11.72 5.08
C TYR A 11 0.28 10.53 4.81
N ALA A 12 1.53 10.60 5.23
CA ALA A 12 2.46 9.48 5.15
C ALA A 12 2.25 8.56 6.36
N TYR A 13 2.12 7.26 6.10
CA TYR A 13 2.04 6.22 7.12
C TYR A 13 2.90 5.04 6.66
N SER A 14 3.70 4.47 7.56
CA SER A 14 4.54 3.31 7.26
C SER A 14 3.80 2.03 7.62
N CYS A 15 3.75 1.07 6.69
CA CYS A 15 3.06 -0.21 6.85
C CYS A 15 3.73 -1.24 5.94
N ASP A 16 4.24 -2.32 6.53
CA ASP A 16 4.69 -3.51 5.80
C ASP A 16 3.48 -4.39 5.45
N ILE A 17 3.06 -4.34 4.19
CA ILE A 17 1.88 -5.06 3.68
C ILE A 17 2.05 -6.59 3.76
N SER A 18 3.26 -7.10 4.01
CA SER A 18 3.48 -8.54 4.24
C SER A 18 3.11 -9.01 5.66
N LYS A 19 2.85 -8.09 6.59
CA LYS A 19 2.48 -8.40 7.97
C LYS A 19 1.06 -7.93 8.27
N GLU A 20 0.19 -8.87 8.61
CA GLU A 20 -1.24 -8.63 8.81
C GLU A 20 -1.53 -7.64 9.95
N ASP A 21 -0.78 -7.70 11.04
CA ASP A 21 -0.89 -6.78 12.18
C ASP A 21 -0.59 -5.33 11.79
N GLU A 22 0.41 -5.10 10.94
CA GLU A 22 0.71 -3.76 10.43
C GLU A 22 -0.38 -3.23 9.49
N VAL A 23 -1.05 -4.11 8.74
CA VAL A 23 -2.20 -3.73 7.90
C VAL A 23 -3.37 -3.30 8.77
N ASP A 24 -3.72 -4.08 9.80
CA ASP A 24 -4.80 -3.75 10.72
C ASP A 24 -4.55 -2.42 11.45
N MET A 25 -3.34 -2.22 11.96
CA MET A 25 -2.93 -0.96 12.60
C MET A 25 -3.06 0.24 11.66
N ALA A 26 -2.72 0.08 10.37
CA ALA A 26 -2.87 1.14 9.38
C ALA A 26 -4.34 1.50 9.15
N PHE A 27 -5.23 0.52 9.03
CA PHE A 27 -6.66 0.78 8.85
C PHE A 27 -7.28 1.45 10.07
N ASP A 28 -6.90 1.04 11.27
CA ASP A 28 -7.41 1.67 12.50
C ASP A 28 -6.90 3.10 12.66
N TRP A 29 -5.64 3.36 12.27
CA TRP A 29 -5.12 4.72 12.21
C TRP A 29 -5.91 5.57 11.20
N ILE A 30 -6.19 5.06 10.00
CA ILE A 30 -6.97 5.77 8.99
C ILE A 30 -8.37 6.10 9.51
N LYS A 31 -9.08 5.12 10.09
CA LYS A 31 -10.43 5.33 10.66
C LYS A 31 -10.43 6.41 11.74
N THR A 32 -9.42 6.39 12.61
CA THR A 32 -9.31 7.32 13.74
C THR A 32 -8.99 8.75 13.28
N ASN A 33 -8.16 8.93 12.26
CA ASN A 33 -7.61 10.24 11.88
C ASN A 33 -8.28 10.87 10.65
N LEU A 34 -8.75 10.05 9.71
CA LEU A 34 -9.21 10.48 8.38
C LEU A 34 -10.65 10.03 8.09
N GLY A 35 -11.13 8.97 8.75
CA GLY A 35 -12.46 8.41 8.57
C GLY A 35 -12.46 7.23 7.59
N LEU A 36 -13.53 7.13 6.78
CA LEU A 36 -13.74 5.99 5.87
C LEU A 36 -12.76 6.02 4.69
N VAL A 37 -12.28 4.84 4.27
CA VAL A 37 -11.57 4.66 2.99
C VAL A 37 -12.59 4.49 1.86
N GLN A 38 -12.55 5.36 0.85
CA GLN A 38 -13.41 5.25 -0.33
C GLN A 38 -12.75 4.46 -1.46
N VAL A 39 -11.41 4.56 -1.58
CA VAL A 39 -10.62 3.92 -2.64
C VAL A 39 -9.34 3.37 -2.03
N LEU A 40 -9.01 2.11 -2.36
CA LEU A 40 -7.74 1.47 -2.02
C LEU A 40 -6.98 1.16 -3.32
N ILE A 41 -5.74 1.63 -3.42
CA ILE A 41 -4.86 1.32 -4.54
C ILE A 41 -3.80 0.34 -4.06
N ASN A 42 -3.91 -0.92 -4.45
CA ASN A 42 -2.94 -1.94 -4.09
C ASN A 42 -1.71 -1.91 -5.02
N ASN A 43 -0.79 -0.99 -4.75
CA ASN A 43 0.46 -0.82 -5.51
C ASN A 43 1.68 -1.49 -4.83
N ALA A 44 1.48 -2.27 -3.78
CA ALA A 44 2.59 -2.95 -3.10
C ALA A 44 3.03 -4.17 -3.91
N GLY A 45 4.29 -4.21 -4.34
CA GLY A 45 4.83 -5.33 -5.09
C GLY A 45 6.34 -5.29 -5.15
N ILE A 46 6.96 -6.47 -5.24
CA ILE A 46 8.40 -6.63 -5.41
C ILE A 46 8.61 -7.34 -6.75
N CYS A 47 9.34 -6.69 -7.66
CA CYS A 47 9.82 -7.35 -8.87
C CYS A 47 11.22 -7.90 -8.57
N VAL A 48 11.36 -9.23 -8.53
CA VAL A 48 12.66 -9.87 -8.40
C VAL A 48 13.18 -10.18 -9.81
N PRO A 49 14.30 -9.58 -10.27
CA PRO A 49 14.87 -9.91 -11.56
C PRO A 49 15.32 -11.37 -11.60
N GLY A 50 14.79 -12.15 -12.53
CA GLY A 50 15.16 -13.54 -12.77
C GLY A 50 14.80 -13.94 -14.19
N GLY A 51 15.55 -14.88 -14.78
CA GLY A 51 15.18 -15.47 -16.06
C GLY A 51 13.85 -16.22 -15.91
N PHE A 52 12.92 -16.00 -16.84
CA PHE A 52 11.73 -16.84 -16.98
C PHE A 52 12.17 -18.24 -17.40
N ASN A 53 12.66 -19.03 -16.44
CA ASN A 53 12.97 -20.44 -16.66
C ASN A 53 11.64 -21.18 -16.64
N GLY A 54 10.94 -21.13 -17.76
CA GLY A 54 9.75 -21.94 -17.99
C GLY A 54 10.11 -23.41 -17.86
N THR A 55 9.79 -24.00 -16.71
CA THR A 55 9.61 -25.44 -16.60
C THR A 55 8.16 -25.67 -16.20
N GLY A 56 7.29 -25.59 -17.22
CA GLY A 56 6.01 -26.28 -17.13
C GLY A 56 6.29 -27.78 -16.98
N HIS A 57 5.54 -28.40 -16.07
CA HIS A 57 5.48 -29.85 -15.79
C HIS A 57 6.75 -30.49 -15.19
N GLN A 58 6.67 -30.76 -13.90
CA GLN A 58 6.68 -32.13 -13.40
C GLN A 58 5.42 -32.32 -12.56
#